data_AF-A0A0W1KKN4-F1
#
_entry.id   AF-A0A0W1KKN4-F1
#
_cell.length_a   1.000
_cell.length_b   1.000
_cell.length_c   1.000
_cell.angle_alpha   90.00
_cell.angle_beta   90.00
_cell.angle_gamma   90.00
#
_symmetry.space_group_name_H-M   'P 1'
#
loop_
_entity.id
_entity.type
_entity.pdbx_description
1 polymer ?
#
loop_
_entity_poly.entity_id
_entity_poly.type
_entity_poly.pdbx_seq_one_letter_code
_entity_poly.pdbx_strand_id
1 'polypeptide(L)'
;MLKGFKDFISRGNVLDLAVGVIIAGAFSAIVTALNEQILMPLIAAIFGKPNFDHIWTIKINGATILPGTLITATVNFLIVAAAIYFFVIVPINKLKAPEAPAEETPVKTDEAVLLEEIRDLLARQN
;
A
#
# COMPACT_ATOMS: atom_id res chain seq x y z
N MET A 1 -34.52 -3.08 -0.43
CA MET A 1 -33.12 -3.49 -0.61
C MET A 1 -32.26 -2.37 -1.20
N LEU A 2 -32.62 -1.77 -2.36
CA LEU A 2 -31.86 -0.64 -2.92
C LEU A 2 -31.70 0.57 -1.97
N LYS A 3 -32.74 0.92 -1.19
CA LYS A 3 -32.65 2.00 -0.20
C LYS A 3 -31.66 1.69 0.93
N GLY A 4 -31.69 0.47 1.46
CA GLY A 4 -30.75 0.00 2.48
C GLY A 4 -29.31 -0.15 1.98
N PHE A 5 -29.13 -0.48 0.69
CA PHE A 5 -27.81 -0.48 0.05
C PHE A 5 -27.26 0.95 -0.09
N LYS A 6 -28.10 1.90 -0.55
CA LYS A 6 -27.72 3.33 -0.57
C LYS A 6 -27.35 3.82 0.82
N ASP A 7 -28.16 3.54 1.85
CA ASP A 7 -27.88 3.94 3.23
C ASP A 7 -26.63 3.26 3.84
N PHE A 8 -26.20 2.11 3.29
CA PHE A 8 -24.96 1.44 3.69
C PHE A 8 -23.73 2.10 3.06
N ILE A 9 -23.75 2.38 1.76
CA ILE A 9 -22.61 2.99 1.04
C ILE A 9 -22.47 4.48 1.37
N SER A 10 -23.58 5.16 1.72
CA SER A 10 -23.57 6.57 2.11
C SER A 10 -22.90 6.81 3.48
N ARG A 11 -22.50 5.75 4.19
CA ARG A 11 -21.69 5.87 5.40
C ARG A 11 -20.27 6.26 4.96
N GLY A 12 -19.82 7.46 5.31
CA GLY A 12 -18.50 7.99 4.90
C GLY A 12 -17.34 7.00 5.13
N ASN A 13 -17.31 6.34 6.30
CA ASN A 13 -16.31 5.33 6.62
C ASN A 13 -16.24 4.14 5.63
N VAL A 14 -17.37 3.75 5.01
CA VAL A 14 -17.40 2.66 4.02
C VAL A 14 -16.89 3.14 2.67
N LEU A 15 -17.23 4.37 2.29
CA LEU A 15 -16.78 4.96 1.03
C LEU A 15 -15.26 5.18 1.03
N ASP A 16 -14.70 5.74 2.10
CA ASP A 16 -13.26 6.00 2.22
C ASP A 16 -12.46 4.69 2.22
N LEU A 17 -12.96 3.67 2.94
CA LEU A 17 -12.37 2.34 2.92
C LEU A 17 -12.42 1.72 1.51
N ALA A 18 -13.55 1.83 0.81
CA ALA A 18 -13.72 1.29 -0.54
C ALA A 18 -12.76 1.97 -1.53
N VAL A 19 -12.62 3.30 -1.45
CA VAL A 19 -11.68 4.06 -2.28
C VAL A 19 -10.25 3.64 -1.98
N GLY A 20 -9.88 3.51 -0.70
CA GLY A 20 -8.55 3.05 -0.29
C GLY A 20 -8.20 1.68 -0.86
N VAL A 21 -9.12 0.71 -0.79
CA VAL A 21 -8.91 -0.65 -1.33
C VAL A 21 -8.77 -0.64 -2.85
N ILE A 22 -9.59 0.14 -3.56
CA ILE A 22 -9.53 0.24 -5.04
C ILE A 22 -8.21 0.87 -5.48
N ILE A 23 -7.78 1.96 -4.82
CA ILE A 23 -6.51 2.64 -5.13
C ILE A 23 -5.33 1.70 -4.84
N ALA A 24 -5.35 0.98 -3.71
CA ALA A 24 -4.32 0.01 -3.38
C ALA A 24 -4.19 -1.09 -4.45
N GLY A 25 -5.33 -1.64 -4.90
CA GLY A 25 -5.35 -2.65 -5.97
C GLY A 25 -4.84 -2.12 -7.30
N ALA A 26 -5.30 -0.94 -7.73
CA ALA A 26 -4.86 -0.31 -8.98
C ALA A 26 -3.37 0.02 -8.96
N PHE A 27 -2.86 0.54 -7.85
CA PHE A 27 -1.45 0.84 -7.68
C PHE A 27 -0.59 -0.42 -7.69
N SER A 28 -1.04 -1.49 -7.01
CA SER A 28 -0.36 -2.79 -7.04
C SER A 28 -0.21 -3.31 -8.47
N ALA A 29 -1.22 -3.16 -9.32
CA ALA A 29 -1.15 -3.60 -10.72
C ALA A 29 -0.07 -2.83 -11.52
N ILE A 30 0.06 -1.52 -11.31
CA ILE A 30 1.10 -0.70 -11.96
C ILE A 30 2.49 -1.15 -11.53
N VAL A 31 2.67 -1.37 -10.23
CA VAL A 31 3.95 -1.84 -9.66
C VAL A 31 4.31 -3.23 -10.18
N THR A 32 3.35 -4.14 -10.24
CA THR A 32 3.56 -5.48 -10.82
C THR A 32 3.96 -5.36 -12.29
N ALA A 33 3.27 -4.54 -13.09
CA ALA A 33 3.62 -4.33 -14.50
C ALA A 33 5.04 -3.76 -14.67
N LEU A 34 5.45 -2.80 -13.83
CA LEU A 34 6.81 -2.27 -13.83
C LEU A 34 7.85 -3.37 -13.53
N ASN A 35 7.57 -4.23 -12.54
CA ASN A 35 8.46 -5.33 -12.19
C ASN A 35 8.57 -6.36 -13.32
N GLU A 36 7.43 -6.82 -13.84
CA GLU A 36 7.38 -7.90 -14.81
C GLU A 36 7.84 -7.49 -16.20
N GLN A 37 7.52 -6.27 -16.63
CA GLN A 37 7.78 -5.81 -18.00
C GLN A 37 9.08 -5.03 -18.15
N ILE A 38 9.62 -4.44 -17.08
CA ILE A 38 10.83 -3.62 -17.15
C ILE A 38 11.96 -4.25 -16.35
N LEU A 39 11.74 -4.56 -15.08
CA LEU A 39 12.83 -5.00 -14.19
C LEU A 39 13.29 -6.43 -14.48
N MET A 40 12.37 -7.39 -14.59
CA MET A 40 12.74 -8.78 -14.90
C MET A 40 13.45 -8.92 -16.27
N PRO A 41 13.02 -8.29 -17.36
CA PRO A 41 13.77 -8.32 -18.63
C PRO A 41 15.14 -7.66 -18.54
N LEU A 42 15.28 -6.60 -17.73
CA LEU A 42 16.58 -5.95 -17.52
C LEU A 42 17.54 -6.85 -16.74
N ILE A 43 17.05 -7.54 -15.71
CA ILE A 43 17.81 -8.58 -14.99
C ILE A 43 18.17 -9.72 -15.94
N ALA A 44 17.21 -10.17 -16.76
CA ALA A 44 17.44 -11.21 -17.76
C ALA A 44 18.52 -10.83 -18.77
N ALA A 45 18.53 -9.56 -19.21
CA ALA A 45 19.53 -9.05 -20.15
C ALA A 45 20.94 -9.01 -19.55
N ILE A 46 21.07 -8.73 -18.25
CA ILE A 46 22.37 -8.64 -17.56
C ILE A 46 22.88 -10.03 -17.14
N PHE A 47 22.01 -10.87 -16.58
CA PHE A 47 22.38 -12.15 -15.96
C PHE A 47 22.07 -13.38 -16.83
N GLY A 48 21.47 -13.18 -18.02
CA GLY A 48 21.12 -14.23 -18.98
C GLY A 48 19.91 -15.08 -18.58
N LYS A 49 19.38 -14.93 -17.37
CA LYS A 49 18.16 -15.59 -16.90
C LYS A 49 17.20 -14.58 -16.26
N PRO A 50 15.90 -14.65 -16.57
CA PRO A 50 14.91 -13.71 -16.04
C PRO A 50 14.58 -13.94 -14.56
N ASN A 51 14.90 -15.12 -14.03
CA ASN A 51 14.58 -15.51 -12.67
C ASN A 51 15.60 -16.52 -12.12
N PHE A 52 15.54 -16.72 -10.80
CA PHE A 52 16.37 -17.65 -10.07
C PHE A 52 15.68 -19.00 -9.82
N ASP A 53 14.49 -19.22 -10.39
CA ASP A 53 13.57 -20.31 -10.05
C ASP A 53 14.22 -21.70 -10.11
N HIS A 54 15.07 -21.93 -11.11
CA HIS A 54 15.71 -23.23 -11.33
C HIS A 54 17.01 -23.43 -10.55
N ILE A 55 17.43 -22.46 -9.72
CA ILE A 55 18.57 -22.64 -8.82
C ILE A 55 18.23 -23.70 -7.77
N TRP A 56 19.13 -24.67 -7.61
CA TRP A 56 18.98 -25.80 -6.68
C TRP A 56 17.67 -26.57 -6.84
N THR A 57 17.28 -26.84 -8.09
CA THR A 57 16.12 -27.70 -8.37
C THR A 57 16.37 -29.11 -7.80
N ILE A 58 15.54 -29.53 -6.86
CA ILE A 58 15.60 -30.86 -6.24
C ILE A 58 14.39 -31.65 -6.72
N LYS A 59 14.61 -32.83 -7.30
CA LYS A 59 13.54 -33.76 -7.68
C LYS A 59 13.55 -34.97 -6.76
N ILE A 60 12.49 -35.16 -5.97
CA ILE A 60 12.34 -36.30 -5.06
C ILE A 60 11.00 -36.96 -5.33
N ASN A 61 11.01 -38.25 -5.67
CA ASN A 61 9.80 -39.09 -5.82
C ASN A 61 8.69 -38.49 -6.71
N GLY A 62 9.07 -37.79 -7.79
CA GLY A 62 8.14 -37.11 -8.71
C GLY A 62 7.78 -35.67 -8.32
N ALA A 63 8.08 -35.22 -7.10
CA ALA A 63 7.94 -33.84 -6.69
C ALA A 63 9.15 -33.01 -7.12
N THR A 64 8.92 -31.84 -7.72
CA THR A 64 9.98 -30.88 -8.06
C THR A 64 9.92 -29.73 -7.06
N ILE A 65 10.98 -29.58 -6.26
CA ILE A 65 11.17 -28.46 -5.34
C ILE A 65 12.07 -27.45 -6.03
N LEU A 66 11.61 -26.19 -6.08
CA LEU A 66 12.35 -25.07 -6.68
C LEU A 66 12.63 -24.00 -5.60
N PRO A 67 13.65 -24.20 -4.75
CA PRO A 67 14.02 -23.21 -3.72
C PRO A 67 14.38 -21.85 -4.32
N GLY A 68 14.88 -21.85 -5.55
CA GLY A 68 15.16 -20.64 -6.32
C GLY A 68 13.98 -19.69 -6.49
N THR A 69 12.73 -20.19 -6.45
CA THR A 69 11.53 -19.34 -6.52
C THR A 69 11.42 -18.39 -5.34
N LEU A 70 11.89 -18.80 -4.15
CA LEU A 70 11.92 -17.93 -2.97
C LEU A 70 12.93 -16.79 -3.14
N ILE A 71 14.07 -17.08 -3.77
CA ILE A 71 15.09 -16.06 -4.09
C ILE A 71 14.52 -15.09 -5.11
N THR A 72 13.89 -15.58 -6.18
CA THR A 72 13.19 -14.73 -7.17
C THR A 72 12.17 -13.84 -6.49
N ALA A 73 11.32 -14.38 -5.62
CA ALA A 73 10.31 -13.61 -4.90
C ALA A 73 10.92 -12.54 -3.99
N THR A 74 12.02 -12.87 -3.29
CA THR A 74 12.72 -11.94 -2.40
C THR A 74 13.37 -10.80 -3.18
N VAL A 75 14.05 -11.10 -4.29
CA VAL A 75 14.67 -10.08 -5.15
C VAL A 75 13.60 -9.17 -5.76
N ASN A 76 12.52 -9.75 -6.30
CA ASN A 76 11.41 -8.97 -6.84
C ASN A 76 10.79 -8.05 -5.78
N PHE A 77 10.58 -8.55 -4.55
CA PHE A 77 10.08 -7.75 -3.44
C PHE A 77 11.00 -6.56 -3.13
N LEU A 78 12.31 -6.79 -3.02
CA LEU A 78 13.27 -5.72 -2.73
C LEU A 78 13.32 -4.65 -3.83
N ILE A 79 13.27 -5.06 -5.10
CA ILE A 79 13.30 -4.14 -6.22
C ILE A 79 12.01 -3.31 -6.27
N VAL A 80 10.85 -3.95 -6.10
CA VAL A 80 9.56 -3.27 -6.02
C VAL A 80 9.53 -2.28 -4.86
N ALA A 81 9.98 -2.70 -3.68
CA ALA A 81 10.05 -1.83 -2.50
C ALA A 81 10.97 -0.62 -2.75
N ALA A 82 12.12 -0.84 -3.39
CA ALA A 82 13.03 0.24 -3.78
C ALA A 82 12.37 1.19 -4.80
N ALA A 83 11.68 0.66 -5.82
CA ALA A 83 10.99 1.47 -6.82
C ALA A 83 9.90 2.33 -6.18
N ILE A 84 9.05 1.76 -5.31
CA ILE A 84 8.04 2.51 -4.56
C ILE A 84 8.69 3.58 -3.69
N TYR A 85 9.76 3.23 -2.97
CA TYR A 85 10.45 4.18 -2.10
C TYR A 85 11.01 5.38 -2.90
N PHE A 86 11.77 5.12 -3.97
CA PHE A 86 12.43 6.19 -4.73
C PHE A 86 11.48 6.99 -5.62
N PHE A 87 10.49 6.36 -6.26
CA PHE A 87 9.61 7.04 -7.22
C PHE A 87 8.31 7.56 -6.61
N VAL A 88 7.91 7.09 -5.42
CA VAL A 88 6.66 7.52 -4.78
C VAL A 88 6.94 8.18 -3.43
N ILE A 89 7.64 7.51 -2.52
CA ILE A 89 7.83 8.02 -1.15
C ILE A 89 8.76 9.23 -1.13
N VAL A 90 9.91 9.18 -1.80
CA VAL A 90 10.88 10.29 -1.87
C VAL A 90 10.26 11.56 -2.46
N PRO A 91 9.58 11.57 -3.62
CA PRO A 91 8.98 12.79 -4.15
C PRO A 91 7.82 13.28 -3.29
N ILE A 92 6.98 12.40 -2.74
CA ILE A 92 5.93 12.81 -1.80
C ILE A 92 6.55 13.48 -0.57
N ASN A 93 7.59 12.89 0.03
CA ASN A 93 8.28 13.46 1.19
C ASN A 93 9.03 14.77 0.87
N LYS A 94 9.48 14.94 -0.39
CA LYS A 94 10.17 16.16 -0.84
C LYS A 94 9.20 17.29 -1.18
N LEU A 95 7.99 16.95 -1.64
CA LEU A 95 6.93 17.90 -1.98
C LEU A 95 6.06 18.27 -0.77
N LYS A 96 5.99 17.39 0.23
CA LYS A 96 5.55 17.78 1.57
C LYS A 96 6.54 18.83 2.08
N ALA A 97 6.05 20.05 2.30
CA ALA A 97 6.74 20.98 3.18
C ALA A 97 7.00 20.25 4.53
N PRO A 98 7.93 20.71 5.39
CA PRO A 98 7.89 20.30 6.79
C PRO A 98 6.58 20.82 7.39
N GLU A 99 5.48 20.15 7.07
CA GLU A 99 4.26 20.15 7.85
C GLU A 99 4.71 19.65 9.21
N ALA A 100 4.52 20.50 10.23
CA ALA A 100 4.38 20.02 11.59
C ALA A 100 3.57 18.73 11.50
N PRO A 101 4.06 17.61 12.10
CA PRO A 101 3.50 16.28 11.90
C PRO A 101 2.02 16.48 11.85
N ALA A 102 1.41 16.17 10.70
CA ALA A 102 -0.03 16.24 10.59
C ALA A 102 -0.48 15.38 11.75
N GLU A 103 -0.92 16.04 12.82
CA GLU A 103 -1.80 15.43 13.77
C GLU A 103 -2.88 14.95 12.82
N GLU A 104 -2.91 13.64 12.59
CA GLU A 104 -4.14 12.96 12.29
C GLU A 104 -5.02 13.44 13.43
N THR A 105 -5.67 14.59 13.24
CA THR A 105 -6.68 15.07 14.13
C THR A 105 -7.66 13.93 14.00
N PRO A 106 -7.76 13.05 15.02
CA PRO A 106 -8.66 11.93 14.92
C PRO A 106 -9.98 12.61 14.58
N VAL A 107 -10.58 12.22 13.44
CA VAL A 107 -11.81 12.86 12.94
C VAL A 107 -12.72 12.94 14.14
N LYS A 108 -12.83 14.15 14.71
CA LYS A 108 -13.43 14.29 16.03
C LYS A 108 -14.86 13.86 15.80
N THR A 109 -15.29 12.81 16.51
CA THR A 109 -16.69 12.43 16.47
C THR A 109 -17.50 13.67 16.87
N ASP A 110 -18.71 13.80 16.35
CA ASP A 110 -19.57 14.95 16.69
C ASP A 110 -19.67 15.12 18.23
N GLU A 111 -19.63 14.01 18.95
CA GLU A 111 -19.52 13.96 20.42
C GLU A 111 -18.24 14.60 20.97
N ALA A 112 -17.07 14.32 20.38
CA ALA A 112 -15.81 14.91 20.79
C ALA A 112 -15.76 16.43 20.52
N VAL A 113 -16.39 16.89 19.43
CA VAL A 113 -16.54 18.33 19.14
C VAL A 113 -17.45 18.99 20.17
N LEU A 114 -18.61 18.39 20.44
CA LEU A 114 -19.54 18.89 21.45
C LEU A 114 -18.92 18.94 22.86
N LEU A 115 -18.10 17.95 23.22
CA LEU A 115 -17.40 17.93 24.51
C LEU A 115 -16.35 19.03 24.62
N GLU A 116 -15.65 19.36 23.53
CA GLU A 116 -14.75 20.53 23.51
C GLU A 116 -15.51 21.85 23.64
N GLU A 117 -16.63 21.99 22.93
CA GLU A 117 -17.48 23.18 23.06
C GLU A 117 -17.99 23.34 24.49
N ILE A 118 -18.45 22.25 25.13
CA ILE A 118 -18.87 22.25 26.54
C ILE A 118 -17.71 22.65 27.46
N ARG A 119 -16.51 22.08 27.26
CA ARG A 119 -15.31 22.43 28.03
C ARG A 119 -15.01 23.93 27.92
N ASP A 120 -15.04 24.46 26.71
CA ASP A 120 -14.70 25.85 26.45
C ASP A 120 -15.77 26.81 26.99
N LEU A 121 -17.05 26.42 26.95
CA LEU A 121 -18.14 27.16 27.58
C LEU A 121 -18.02 27.17 29.12
N LEU A 122 -17.66 26.05 29.73
CA LEU A 122 -17.40 25.98 31.18
C LEU A 122 -16.17 26.78 31.59
N ALA A 123 -15.10 26.74 30.79
CA ALA A 123 -13.88 27.51 31.04
C ALA A 123 -14.10 29.03 30.94
N ARG A 124 -15.12 29.48 30.18
CA ARG A 124 -15.53 30.89 30.12
C ARG A 124 -16.47 31.30 31.26
N GLN A 125 -17.05 30.34 31.98
CA GLN A 125 -18.05 30.58 33.02
C GLN A 125 -17.44 30.61 34.43
N ASN A 126 -16.23 30.07 34.59
CA ASN A 126 -15.32 30.28 35.73
C ASN A 126 -14.31 31.40 35.45
#